data_AF-A0A2V9VXG1-F1
#
_entry.id   AF-A0A2V9VXG1-F1
#
_cell.length_a   1.000
_cell.length_b   1.000
_cell.length_c   1.000
_cell.angle_alpha   90.00
_cell.angle_beta   90.00
_cell.angle_gamma   90.00
#
_symmetry.space_group_name_H-M   'P 1'
#
loop_
_entity.id
_entity.type
_entity.pdbx_description
1 polymer ?
#
loop_
_entity_poly.entity_id
_entity_poly.type
_entity_poly.pdbx_seq_one_letter_code
_entity_poly.pdbx_strand_id
1 'polypeptide(L)'
;MKKSNFLIVPAVLSVFVTLAASQSRTHFPTPPEPMNQEQTAKAPTTSTRRIDLEQVQREADDLARTAQTIPSDVASVRKGMLPKDVIEKLKQIEKLSKHLRGELNP
;
A
#
# COMPACT_ATOMS: atom_id res chain seq x y z
N MET A 1 1.60 13.73 -51.97
CA MET A 1 2.97 14.22 -52.21
C MET A 1 3.49 14.80 -50.90
N LYS A 2 4.61 14.24 -50.38
CA LYS A 2 5.35 14.69 -49.19
C LYS A 2 5.80 16.14 -49.34
N LYS A 3 5.77 16.94 -48.25
CA LYS A 3 6.93 17.68 -47.69
C LYS A 3 6.72 17.94 -46.19
N SER A 4 7.74 17.58 -45.42
CA SER A 4 7.91 17.69 -43.97
C SER A 4 8.52 19.05 -43.64
N ASN A 5 8.04 19.73 -42.58
CA ASN A 5 8.79 20.78 -41.91
C ASN A 5 8.93 20.41 -40.43
N PHE A 6 10.15 20.02 -40.09
CA PHE A 6 10.62 19.72 -38.74
C PHE A 6 11.38 20.95 -38.22
N LEU A 7 11.33 21.12 -36.90
CA LEU A 7 12.29 21.87 -36.07
C LEU A 7 12.09 23.39 -35.95
N ILE A 8 12.52 23.90 -34.79
CA ILE A 8 12.43 25.28 -34.25
C ILE A 8 11.04 25.49 -33.63
N VAL A 9 10.77 25.28 -32.33
CA VAL A 9 11.27 26.06 -31.17
C VAL A 9 11.01 25.25 -29.87
N PRO A 10 11.98 24.60 -29.22
CA PRO A 10 11.90 24.33 -27.79
C PRO A 10 12.93 25.24 -27.10
N ALA A 11 12.61 26.52 -26.99
CA ALA A 11 13.51 27.52 -26.41
C ALA A 11 12.74 28.51 -25.54
N VAL A 12 12.02 28.01 -24.53
CA VAL A 12 11.67 28.79 -23.32
C VAL A 12 11.73 27.84 -22.12
N LEU A 13 12.91 27.28 -21.90
CA LEU A 13 13.34 26.86 -20.57
C LEU A 13 13.85 28.12 -19.87
N SER A 14 13.54 28.23 -18.58
CA SER A 14 14.05 29.22 -17.62
C SER A 14 13.21 30.48 -17.48
N VAL A 15 12.50 30.55 -16.36
CA VAL A 15 12.59 31.59 -15.32
C VAL A 15 11.22 31.62 -14.65
N PHE A 16 11.14 31.08 -13.43
CA PHE A 16 10.48 31.66 -12.26
C PHE A 16 10.51 30.60 -11.15
N VAL A 17 11.71 30.37 -10.62
CA VAL A 17 11.87 29.82 -9.26
C VAL A 17 11.55 30.98 -8.32
N THR A 18 10.35 30.99 -7.76
CA THR A 18 9.98 31.95 -6.72
C THR A 18 10.59 31.54 -5.38
N LEU A 19 11.27 32.52 -4.82
CA LEU A 19 12.05 32.54 -3.59
C LEU A 19 11.23 32.13 -2.36
N ALA A 20 11.61 31.03 -1.70
CA ALA A 20 11.11 30.67 -0.38
C ALA A 20 11.85 31.50 0.68
N ALA A 21 11.16 32.41 1.37
CA ALA A 21 11.66 33.09 2.56
C ALA A 21 11.10 32.39 3.80
N SER A 22 11.84 31.43 4.36
CA SER A 22 11.53 30.80 5.64
C SER A 22 11.83 31.78 6.78
N GLN A 23 10.79 32.31 7.42
CA GLN A 23 10.94 33.14 8.62
C GLN A 23 11.23 32.23 9.82
N SER A 24 12.51 32.03 10.14
CA SER A 24 12.92 31.40 11.40
C SER A 24 12.84 32.44 12.53
N ARG A 25 11.75 32.40 13.32
CA ARG A 25 11.75 32.96 14.68
C ARG A 25 11.78 31.81 15.67
N THR A 26 12.97 31.32 15.96
CA THR A 26 13.23 30.33 17.01
C THR A 26 13.36 31.03 18.35
N HIS A 27 12.24 31.23 19.04
CA HIS A 27 12.24 31.39 20.49
C HIS A 27 11.20 30.44 21.06
N PHE A 28 11.56 29.16 21.12
CA PHE A 28 10.83 28.20 21.94
C PHE A 28 11.46 28.20 23.34
N PRO A 29 10.65 28.26 24.42
CA PRO A 29 11.18 28.01 25.76
C PRO A 29 11.73 26.58 25.83
N THR A 30 12.85 26.42 26.50
CA THR A 30 13.46 25.11 26.76
C THR A 30 12.44 24.22 27.48
N PRO A 31 12.12 23.02 26.95
CA PRO A 31 11.26 22.08 27.65
C PRO A 31 11.89 21.69 28.99
N PRO A 32 11.10 21.48 30.06
CA PRO A 32 11.62 20.95 31.31
C PRO A 32 12.24 19.56 31.09
N GLU A 33 13.24 19.24 31.91
CA GLU A 33 13.95 17.96 31.86
C GLU A 33 12.96 16.80 32.02
N PRO A 34 13.02 15.76 31.17
CA PRO A 34 12.06 14.67 31.23
C PRO A 34 12.19 13.92 32.56
N MET A 35 11.06 13.73 33.24
CA MET A 35 10.97 12.95 34.46
C MET A 35 11.31 11.48 34.14
N ASN A 36 12.51 11.06 34.58
CA ASN A 36 13.01 9.69 34.68
C ASN A 36 12.68 8.75 33.47
N GLN A 37 13.61 8.63 32.53
CA GLN A 37 13.61 7.59 31.48
C GLN A 37 13.95 6.19 32.02
N GLU A 38 13.47 5.82 33.20
CA GLU A 38 13.52 4.43 33.68
C GLU A 38 12.24 3.67 33.37
N GLN A 39 11.32 4.26 32.60
CA GLN A 39 10.18 3.52 32.07
C GLN A 39 10.59 2.75 30.81
N THR A 40 11.31 1.65 31.07
CA THR A 40 11.29 0.42 30.27
C THR A 40 11.51 0.66 28.77
N ALA A 41 12.76 0.87 28.37
CA ALA A 41 13.21 0.48 27.04
C ALA A 41 13.12 -1.05 26.94
N LYS A 42 11.89 -1.57 26.81
CA LYS A 42 11.67 -2.95 26.39
C LYS A 42 12.16 -2.98 24.96
N ALA A 43 13.41 -3.43 24.77
CA ALA A 43 13.96 -3.70 23.46
C ALA A 43 12.88 -4.41 22.64
N PRO A 44 12.62 -4.01 21.38
CA PRO A 44 11.68 -4.73 20.56
C PRO A 44 12.20 -6.15 20.47
N THR A 45 11.55 -7.06 21.18
CA THR A 45 11.78 -8.49 21.02
C THR A 45 11.30 -8.79 19.62
N THR A 46 12.21 -8.69 18.64
CA THR A 46 12.01 -9.20 17.30
C THR A 46 11.91 -10.70 17.43
N SER A 47 10.71 -11.16 17.80
CA SER A 47 10.30 -12.55 17.67
C SER A 47 10.52 -12.87 16.20
N THR A 48 11.59 -13.60 15.90
CA THR A 48 11.85 -14.09 14.54
C THR A 48 10.77 -15.13 14.27
N ARG A 49 9.63 -14.67 13.76
CA ARG A 49 8.53 -15.53 13.35
C ARG A 49 9.04 -16.36 12.19
N ARG A 50 9.04 -17.69 12.36
CA ARG A 50 9.34 -18.60 11.25
C ARG A 50 8.14 -18.62 10.32
N ILE A 51 8.37 -18.20 9.08
CA ILE A 51 7.37 -18.21 8.00
C ILE A 51 7.39 -19.60 7.36
N ASP A 52 6.22 -20.24 7.24
CA ASP A 52 6.05 -21.44 6.43
C ASP A 52 5.80 -21.04 4.97
N LEU A 53 6.87 -21.06 4.16
CA LEU A 53 6.81 -20.66 2.75
C LEU A 53 5.90 -21.54 1.90
N GLU A 54 5.76 -22.83 2.22
CA GLU A 54 4.87 -23.70 1.46
C GLU A 54 3.41 -23.38 1.75
N GLN A 55 3.09 -23.07 3.01
CA GLN A 55 1.74 -22.62 3.37
C GLN A 55 1.41 -21.29 2.68
N VAL A 56 2.33 -20.33 2.72
CA VAL A 56 2.16 -19.03 2.06
C VAL A 56 1.92 -19.21 0.55
N GLN A 57 2.64 -20.10 -0.11
CA GLN A 57 2.44 -20.38 -1.53
C GLN A 57 1.03 -20.97 -1.80
N ARG A 58 0.63 -21.99 -1.02
CA ARG A 58 -0.70 -22.61 -1.16
C ARG A 58 -1.83 -21.60 -0.97
N GLU A 59 -1.70 -20.73 0.03
CA GLU A 59 -2.69 -19.69 0.29
C GLU A 59 -2.76 -18.64 -0.82
N ALA A 60 -1.63 -18.30 -1.44
CA ALA A 60 -1.59 -17.42 -2.60
C ALA A 60 -2.30 -18.04 -3.82
N ASP A 61 -2.10 -19.34 -4.05
CA ASP A 61 -2.77 -20.07 -5.12
C ASP A 61 -4.28 -20.15 -4.87
N ASP A 62 -4.71 -20.43 -3.64
CA ASP A 62 -6.12 -20.45 -3.24
C ASP A 62 -6.79 -19.07 -3.37
N LEU A 63 -6.08 -18.00 -3.01
CA LEU A 63 -6.55 -16.63 -3.20
C LEU A 63 -6.76 -16.35 -4.69
N ALA A 64 -5.78 -16.67 -5.53
CA ALA A 64 -5.86 -16.44 -6.97
C ALA A 64 -7.03 -17.23 -7.58
N ARG A 65 -7.18 -18.51 -7.23
CA ARG A 65 -8.27 -19.36 -7.69
C ARG A 65 -9.64 -18.84 -7.29
N THR A 66 -9.80 -18.40 -6.04
CA THR A 66 -11.07 -17.85 -5.56
C THR A 66 -11.39 -16.50 -6.21
N ALA A 67 -10.38 -15.64 -6.38
CA ALA A 67 -10.54 -14.34 -7.02
C ALA A 67 -10.96 -14.46 -8.50
N GLN A 68 -10.52 -15.50 -9.21
CA GLN A 68 -10.92 -15.75 -10.60
C GLN A 68 -12.41 -15.99 -10.79
N THR A 69 -13.16 -16.40 -9.75
CA THR A 69 -14.62 -16.62 -9.88
C THR A 69 -15.44 -15.33 -9.68
N ILE A 70 -14.84 -14.28 -9.11
CA ILE A 70 -15.55 -13.05 -8.78
C ILE A 70 -16.16 -12.34 -10.01
N PRO A 71 -15.48 -12.25 -11.18
CA PRO A 71 -16.08 -11.65 -12.37
C PRO A 71 -17.39 -12.33 -12.80
N SER A 72 -17.47 -13.67 -12.74
CA SER A 72 -18.71 -14.40 -13.05
C SER A 72 -19.80 -14.19 -12.00
N ASP A 73 -19.43 -14.11 -10.72
CA ASP A 73 -20.37 -13.84 -9.65
C ASP A 73 -20.96 -12.42 -9.80
N VAL A 74 -20.13 -11.41 -10.12
CA VAL A 74 -20.56 -10.03 -10.43
C VAL A 74 -21.46 -9.98 -11.66
N ALA A 75 -21.14 -10.74 -12.71
CA ALA A 75 -21.99 -10.84 -13.89
C ALA A 75 -23.39 -11.40 -13.58
N SER A 76 -23.49 -12.29 -12.58
CA SER A 76 -24.76 -12.84 -12.10
C SER A 76 -25.53 -11.80 -11.28
N VAL A 77 -24.84 -11.06 -10.40
CA VAL A 77 -25.44 -9.96 -9.63
C VAL A 77 -26.01 -8.88 -10.54
N ARG A 78 -25.32 -8.53 -11.63
CA ARG A 78 -25.82 -7.59 -12.65
C ARG A 78 -27.13 -8.06 -13.30
N LYS A 79 -27.41 -9.37 -13.31
CA LYS A 79 -28.66 -9.95 -13.82
C LYS A 79 -29.74 -10.07 -12.73
N GLY A 80 -29.52 -9.51 -11.54
CA GLY A 80 -30.45 -9.58 -10.41
C GLY A 80 -30.38 -10.89 -9.62
N MET A 81 -29.35 -11.72 -9.84
CA MET A 81 -29.16 -12.97 -9.10
C MET A 81 -27.93 -12.85 -8.20
N LEU A 82 -28.11 -12.99 -6.89
CA LEU A 82 -27.01 -13.05 -5.93
C LEU A 82 -26.61 -14.53 -5.71
N PRO A 83 -25.44 -14.99 -6.18
CA PRO A 83 -24.95 -16.33 -5.86
C PRO A 83 -24.79 -16.47 -4.34
N LYS A 84 -25.23 -17.60 -3.77
CA LYS A 84 -25.26 -17.80 -2.31
C LYS A 84 -23.88 -17.74 -1.66
N ASP A 85 -22.84 -18.04 -2.43
CA ASP A 85 -21.46 -18.21 -2.00
C ASP A 85 -20.57 -17.00 -2.31
N VAL A 86 -21.07 -15.97 -3.01
CA VAL A 86 -20.24 -14.82 -3.39
C VAL A 86 -19.71 -14.08 -2.16
N ILE A 87 -20.53 -13.96 -1.11
CA ILE A 87 -20.14 -13.29 0.13
C ILE A 87 -19.06 -14.09 0.85
N GLU A 88 -19.20 -15.42 0.93
CA GLU A 88 -18.22 -16.31 1.52
C GLU A 88 -16.90 -16.32 0.75
N LYS A 89 -16.94 -16.34 -0.59
CA LYS A 89 -15.76 -16.21 -1.44
C LYS A 89 -15.00 -14.90 -1.17
N LEU A 90 -15.71 -13.78 -1.08
CA LEU A 90 -15.10 -12.48 -0.77
C LEU A 90 -14.46 -12.46 0.63
N LYS A 91 -15.12 -13.02 1.65
CA LYS A 91 -14.53 -13.19 2.99
C LYS A 91 -13.28 -14.06 2.97
N GLN A 92 -13.29 -15.12 2.17
CA GLN A 92 -12.13 -16.01 2.03
C GLN A 92 -10.94 -15.28 1.39
N ILE A 93 -11.18 -14.50 0.32
CA ILE A 93 -10.16 -13.66 -0.31
C ILE A 93 -9.58 -12.66 0.70
N GLU A 94 -10.44 -11.98 1.47
CA GLU A 94 -10.00 -11.05 2.51
C GLU A 94 -9.11 -11.73 3.55
N LYS A 95 -9.55 -12.88 4.06
CA LYS A 95 -8.79 -13.66 5.05
C LYS A 95 -7.41 -14.05 4.54
N LEU A 96 -7.35 -14.63 3.33
CA LEU A 96 -6.09 -15.05 2.70
C LEU A 96 -5.18 -13.84 2.45
N SER A 97 -5.71 -12.74 1.91
CA SER A 97 -4.92 -11.52 1.64
C SER A 97 -4.32 -10.92 2.91
N LYS A 98 -5.06 -10.92 4.01
CA LYS A 98 -4.59 -10.43 5.32
C LYS A 98 -3.47 -11.30 5.87
N HIS A 99 -3.61 -12.62 5.76
CA HIS A 99 -2.59 -13.55 6.23
C HIS A 99 -1.30 -13.44 5.41
N LEU A 100 -1.40 -13.47 4.07
CA LEU A 100 -0.27 -13.30 3.17
C LEU A 100 0.46 -11.98 3.42
N ARG A 101 -0.26 -10.87 3.60
CA ARG A 101 0.36 -9.58 3.94
C ARG A 101 1.11 -9.64 5.27
N GLY A 102 0.56 -10.34 6.27
CA GLY A 102 1.19 -10.51 7.57
C GLY A 102 2.45 -11.37 7.53
N GLU A 103 2.47 -12.41 6.69
CA GLU A 103 3.64 -13.29 6.54
C GLU A 103 4.73 -12.65 5.66
N LEU A 104 4.37 -11.89 4.63
CA LEU A 104 5.33 -11.23 3.73
C LEU A 104 5.90 -9.91 4.29
N ASN A 105 5.26 -9.31 5.29
CA ASN A 105 5.74 -8.13 6.01
C ASN A 105 5.86 -8.44 7.52
N PRO A 106 6.89 -9.20 7.92
CA PRO A 106 7.10 -9.63 9.31
C PRO A 106 7.44 -8.49 10.28
#